data_AF-A0A926Y7B2-F1
#
_entry.id   AF-A0A926Y7B2-F1
#
_cell.length_a   1.000
_cell.length_b   1.000
_cell.length_c   1.000
_cell.angle_alpha   90.00
_cell.angle_beta   90.00
_cell.angle_gamma   90.00
#
_symmetry.space_group_name_H-M   'P 1'
#
loop_
_entity.id
_entity.type
_entity.pdbx_description
1 polymer ?
#
loop_
_entity_poly.entity_id
_entity_poly.type
_entity_poly.pdbx_seq_one_letter_code
_entity_poly.pdbx_strand_id
1 'polypeptide(L)'
;MDLFLVDFGAVQDTYHNTVTGGSTVVGTYGYMAPEQFRGQAVLSTDLYGLATTLLFLLTRKSPAELPQRKLKIDFRSHVSVSKDFADWLEKMLEPVMEDRFPSANAALAVLRGEETLATYSTQKLRQPKYSPISLTNTDGRVIVDIPPVWLSSASSRLFALIPLVWNGFLLLMLWIVAASASIITLDAGILLGGFGLIGLWMLGTFLFSAASRTRLELDCDNFQLQRWFLGMCYQKVQARTEDISELKLRGIGLKMNKNPITVFMLRERMRKHRFGSFLMENEKEWLLSEITAFLEKQPRKAAATPSLASPR
;
A
#
# COMPACT_ATOMS: atom_id res chain seq x y z
N MET A 1 -16.72 0.95 43.92
CA MET A 1 -16.17 -0.42 43.85
C MET A 1 -14.96 -0.30 42.97
N ASP A 2 -13.78 -0.45 43.55
CA ASP A 2 -12.51 -0.14 42.89
C ASP A 2 -11.94 -1.44 42.34
N LEU A 3 -11.51 -1.41 41.07
CA LEU A 3 -10.88 -2.54 40.40
C LEU A 3 -9.36 -2.35 40.46
N PHE A 4 -8.66 -3.36 40.97
CA PHE A 4 -7.20 -3.36 41.06
C PHE A 4 -6.64 -4.48 40.19
N LEU A 5 -5.60 -4.18 39.41
CA LEU A 5 -4.83 -5.20 38.69
C LEU A 5 -3.85 -5.85 39.67
N VAL A 6 -3.89 -7.16 39.75
CA VAL A 6 -3.01 -8.00 40.59
C VAL A 6 -2.31 -9.02 39.71
N ASP A 7 -1.26 -9.65 40.23
CA ASP A 7 -0.46 -10.68 39.55
C ASP A 7 0.44 -10.16 38.40
N PHE A 8 1.53 -9.50 38.79
CA PHE A 8 2.61 -9.10 37.88
C PHE A 8 3.67 -10.20 37.68
N GLY A 9 3.42 -11.44 38.13
CA GLY A 9 4.40 -12.54 38.07
C GLY A 9 4.79 -12.92 36.63
N ALA A 10 3.87 -12.76 35.69
CA ALA A 10 4.08 -13.06 34.27
C ALA A 10 4.89 -12.00 33.50
N VAL A 11 5.24 -10.87 34.13
CA VAL A 11 5.95 -9.74 33.47
C VAL A 11 7.42 -10.09 33.15
N GLN A 12 7.96 -11.16 33.75
CA GLN A 12 9.39 -11.47 33.68
C GLN A 12 9.75 -12.71 32.82
N ASP A 13 8.79 -13.57 32.47
CA ASP A 13 9.07 -14.86 31.82
C ASP A 13 9.26 -14.80 30.30
N THR A 14 8.89 -13.71 29.62
CA THR A 14 9.05 -13.60 28.16
C THR A 14 10.51 -13.44 27.73
N TYR A 15 11.41 -13.06 28.65
CA TYR A 15 12.84 -12.89 28.37
C TYR A 15 13.66 -14.19 28.52
N HIS A 16 13.20 -15.19 29.28
CA HIS A 16 14.03 -16.34 29.64
C HIS A 16 13.84 -17.60 28.78
N ASN A 17 12.72 -17.73 28.06
CA ASN A 17 12.42 -18.95 27.29
C ASN A 17 12.99 -19.00 25.86
N THR A 18 13.78 -18.02 25.43
CA THR A 18 14.48 -18.05 24.13
C THR A 18 15.83 -18.79 24.19
N VAL A 19 16.37 -19.08 25.38
CA VAL A 19 17.71 -19.68 25.54
C VAL A 19 17.68 -21.21 25.61
N THR A 20 16.54 -21.82 25.95
CA THR A 20 16.44 -23.28 26.13
C THR A 20 15.36 -23.82 25.21
N GLY A 21 15.77 -24.52 24.15
CA GLY A 21 14.91 -24.94 23.04
C GLY A 21 13.76 -25.87 23.43
N GLY A 22 12.66 -25.27 23.88
CA GLY A 22 11.37 -25.92 24.16
C GLY A 22 10.27 -24.87 24.05
N SER A 23 9.48 -24.95 22.98
CA SER A 23 8.37 -24.02 22.69
C SER A 23 7.18 -24.27 23.63
N THR A 24 7.28 -23.86 24.89
CA THR A 24 6.10 -23.64 25.74
C THR A 24 5.77 -22.16 25.73
N VAL A 25 4.81 -21.78 24.89
CA VAL A 25 4.20 -20.46 24.92
C VAL A 25 3.47 -20.32 26.26
N VAL A 26 4.02 -19.54 27.18
CA VAL A 26 3.38 -19.21 28.45
C VAL A 26 2.38 -18.10 28.19
N GLY A 27 1.09 -18.43 28.21
CA GLY A 27 -0.01 -17.49 28.03
C GLY A 27 -1.37 -18.20 28.02
N THR A 28 -2.41 -17.56 28.54
CA THR A 28 -3.76 -18.14 28.51
C THR A 28 -4.30 -18.08 27.08
N TYR A 29 -4.49 -19.26 26.49
CA TYR A 29 -4.98 -19.40 25.11
C TYR A 29 -6.28 -18.61 24.90
N GLY A 30 -6.34 -17.80 23.84
CA GLY A 30 -7.46 -16.89 23.53
C GLY A 30 -7.29 -15.45 24.03
N TYR A 31 -6.52 -15.21 25.09
CA TYR A 31 -6.26 -13.86 25.62
C TYR A 31 -4.96 -13.26 25.09
N MET A 32 -4.04 -14.12 24.67
CA MET A 32 -2.73 -13.73 24.16
C MET A 32 -2.83 -13.05 22.78
N ALA A 33 -2.11 -11.96 22.60
CA ALA A 33 -2.02 -11.28 21.31
C ALA A 33 -1.17 -12.10 20.32
N PRO A 34 -1.48 -12.08 19.00
CA PRO A 34 -0.76 -12.86 17.98
C PRO A 34 0.76 -12.64 17.95
N GLU A 35 1.22 -11.43 18.26
CA GLU A 35 2.65 -11.09 18.28
C GLU A 35 3.42 -11.72 19.45
N GLN A 36 2.75 -12.11 20.55
CA GLN A 36 3.43 -12.72 21.68
C GLN A 36 3.92 -14.14 21.36
N PHE A 37 3.27 -14.84 20.42
CA PHE A 37 3.76 -16.11 19.88
C PHE A 37 5.12 -15.96 19.18
N ARG A 38 5.52 -14.74 18.81
CA ARG A 38 6.81 -14.40 18.21
C ARG A 38 7.79 -13.77 19.20
N GLY A 39 7.42 -13.66 20.48
CA GLY A 39 8.22 -12.95 21.49
C GLY A 39 8.30 -11.43 21.29
N GLN A 40 7.36 -10.84 20.53
CA GLN A 40 7.35 -9.40 20.20
C GLN A 40 6.31 -8.64 21.02
N ALA A 41 6.30 -8.82 22.34
CA ALA A 41 5.37 -8.10 23.21
C ALA A 41 5.74 -6.60 23.27
N VAL A 42 4.74 -5.74 23.10
CA VAL A 42 4.86 -4.27 23.14
C VAL A 42 3.68 -3.69 23.92
N LEU A 43 3.64 -2.37 24.16
CA LEU A 43 2.54 -1.74 24.91
C LEU A 43 1.14 -2.00 24.30
N SER A 44 1.03 -2.14 22.97
CA SER A 44 -0.23 -2.48 22.30
C SER A 44 -0.64 -3.95 22.45
N THR A 45 0.25 -4.82 22.91
CA THR A 45 -0.03 -6.22 23.27
C THR A 45 -0.96 -6.28 24.47
N ASP A 46 -0.69 -5.47 25.50
CA ASP A 46 -1.53 -5.40 26.69
C ASP A 46 -2.96 -4.94 26.38
N LEU A 47 -3.12 -4.07 25.37
CA LEU A 47 -4.45 -3.63 24.91
C LEU A 47 -5.27 -4.80 24.34
N TYR A 48 -4.64 -5.73 23.63
CA TYR A 48 -5.33 -6.91 23.12
C TYR A 48 -5.74 -7.85 24.26
N GLY A 49 -4.85 -8.08 25.22
CA GLY A 49 -5.15 -8.87 26.42
C GLY A 49 -6.29 -8.26 27.26
N LEU A 50 -6.31 -6.93 27.39
CA LEU A 50 -7.40 -6.22 28.05
C LEU A 50 -8.71 -6.37 27.28
N ALA A 51 -8.69 -6.20 25.95
CA ALA A 51 -9.89 -6.29 25.13
C ALA A 51 -10.50 -7.70 25.12
N THR A 52 -9.68 -8.75 25.08
CA THR A 52 -10.13 -10.13 25.22
C THR A 52 -10.70 -10.42 26.61
N THR A 53 -10.13 -9.82 27.66
CA THR A 53 -10.70 -9.87 29.02
C THR A 53 -12.06 -9.18 29.10
N LEU A 54 -12.20 -8.00 28.49
CA LEU A 54 -13.49 -7.29 28.41
C LEU A 54 -14.52 -8.12 27.63
N LEU A 55 -14.12 -8.78 26.54
CA LEU A 55 -15.01 -9.69 25.80
C LEU A 55 -15.49 -10.86 26.66
N PHE A 56 -14.61 -11.48 27.45
CA PHE A 56 -15.02 -12.52 28.38
C PHE A 56 -16.05 -12.00 29.39
N LEU A 57 -15.86 -10.79 29.93
CA LEU A 57 -16.81 -10.20 30.87
C LEU A 57 -18.18 -9.92 30.22
N LEU A 58 -18.20 -9.46 28.96
CA LEU A 58 -19.42 -9.16 28.22
C LEU A 58 -20.18 -10.41 27.75
N THR A 59 -19.45 -11.43 27.31
CA THR A 59 -20.03 -12.61 26.66
C THR A 59 -20.16 -13.81 27.57
N ARG A 60 -19.39 -13.85 28.68
CA ARG A 60 -19.17 -15.02 29.54
C ARG A 60 -18.61 -16.24 28.78
N LYS A 61 -18.06 -16.03 27.59
CA LYS A 61 -17.44 -17.07 26.75
C LYS A 61 -15.95 -16.80 26.63
N SER A 62 -15.16 -17.87 26.55
CA SER A 62 -13.74 -17.70 26.28
C SER A 62 -13.54 -17.00 24.93
N PRO A 63 -12.60 -16.04 24.80
CA PRO A 63 -12.31 -15.40 23.51
C PRO A 63 -11.94 -16.42 22.40
N ALA A 64 -11.42 -17.59 22.76
CA ALA A 64 -11.12 -18.69 21.84
C ALA A 64 -12.37 -19.41 21.29
N GLU A 65 -13.52 -19.28 21.96
CA GLU A 65 -14.80 -19.91 21.57
C GLU A 65 -15.65 -18.98 20.67
N LEU A 66 -15.28 -17.70 20.59
CA LEU A 66 -15.95 -16.73 19.74
C LEU A 66 -15.54 -16.95 18.26
N PRO A 67 -16.45 -16.72 17.31
CA PRO A 67 -16.13 -16.89 15.90
C PRO A 67 -15.04 -15.91 15.48
N GLN A 68 -14.19 -16.32 14.54
CA GLN A 68 -13.11 -15.51 14.02
C GLN A 68 -13.26 -15.31 12.51
N ARG A 69 -12.94 -14.11 12.04
CA ARG A 69 -12.92 -13.76 10.62
C ARG A 69 -11.63 -13.01 10.31
N LYS A 70 -10.83 -13.50 9.35
CA LYS A 70 -9.52 -12.93 8.98
C LYS A 70 -8.58 -12.74 10.19
N LEU A 71 -8.48 -13.73 11.07
CA LEU A 71 -7.66 -13.70 12.30
C LEU A 71 -8.12 -12.69 13.37
N LYS A 72 -9.31 -12.09 13.21
CA LYS A 72 -9.92 -11.17 14.16
C LYS A 72 -11.16 -11.79 14.79
N ILE A 73 -11.39 -11.54 16.07
CA ILE A 73 -12.58 -12.03 16.80
C ILE A 73 -13.83 -11.27 16.32
N ASP A 74 -14.84 -12.00 15.86
CA ASP A 74 -16.13 -11.47 15.40
C ASP A 74 -17.17 -11.57 16.53
N PHE A 75 -17.13 -10.61 17.45
CA PHE A 75 -17.93 -10.65 18.69
C PHE A 75 -19.26 -9.87 18.59
N ARG A 76 -19.52 -9.12 17.52
CA ARG A 76 -20.64 -8.16 17.47
C ARG A 76 -22.02 -8.81 17.68
N SER A 77 -22.19 -10.04 17.18
CA SER A 77 -23.42 -10.82 17.37
C SER A 77 -23.58 -11.43 18.77
N HIS A 78 -22.56 -11.34 19.61
CA HIS A 78 -22.48 -11.98 20.93
C HIS A 78 -22.54 -10.98 22.09
N VAL A 79 -22.60 -9.67 21.81
CA VAL A 79 -22.62 -8.62 22.83
C VAL A 79 -23.78 -7.65 22.59
N SER A 80 -24.30 -7.07 23.67
CA SER A 80 -25.28 -5.97 23.62
C SER A 80 -24.66 -4.73 24.25
N VAL A 81 -23.97 -3.94 23.43
CA VAL A 81 -23.27 -2.70 23.83
C VAL A 81 -23.53 -1.59 22.81
N SER A 82 -23.21 -0.35 23.16
CA SER A 82 -23.31 0.76 22.20
C SER A 82 -22.39 0.55 21.00
N LYS A 83 -22.78 1.11 19.85
CA LYS A 83 -22.00 1.03 18.62
C LYS A 83 -20.57 1.57 18.84
N ASP A 84 -20.44 2.70 19.51
CA ASP A 84 -19.13 3.34 19.72
C ASP A 84 -18.21 2.49 20.59
N PHE A 85 -18.75 1.83 21.62
CA PHE A 85 -17.98 0.92 22.45
C PHE A 85 -17.60 -0.37 21.70
N ALA A 86 -18.50 -0.91 20.87
CA ALA A 86 -18.17 -2.03 20.00
C ALA A 86 -17.06 -1.67 19.01
N ASP A 87 -17.14 -0.50 18.37
CA ASP A 87 -16.14 -0.02 17.43
C ASP A 87 -14.77 0.20 18.14
N TRP A 88 -14.79 0.72 19.38
CA TRP A 88 -13.61 0.88 20.21
C TRP A 88 -12.95 -0.46 20.59
N LEU A 89 -13.76 -1.43 21.03
CA LEU A 89 -13.27 -2.77 21.38
C LEU A 89 -12.72 -3.50 20.16
N GLU A 90 -13.38 -3.31 19.01
CA GLU A 90 -12.95 -3.85 17.73
C GLU A 90 -11.58 -3.31 17.30
N LYS A 91 -11.27 -2.03 17.60
CA LYS A 91 -9.95 -1.42 17.34
C LYS A 91 -8.86 -1.99 18.26
N MET A 92 -9.18 -2.30 19.51
CA MET A 92 -8.20 -2.93 20.43
C MET A 92 -7.89 -4.40 20.06
N LEU A 93 -8.82 -5.06 19.38
CA LEU A 93 -8.72 -6.47 18.97
C LEU A 93 -8.14 -6.68 17.56
N GLU A 94 -7.59 -5.64 16.92
CA GLU A 94 -6.96 -5.82 15.61
C GLU A 94 -5.78 -6.81 15.70
N PRO A 95 -5.64 -7.80 14.81
CA PRO A 95 -4.54 -8.76 14.90
C PRO A 95 -3.18 -8.12 14.60
N VAL A 96 -3.16 -7.06 13.79
CA VAL A 96 -1.97 -6.29 13.41
C VAL A 96 -1.77 -5.15 14.42
N MET A 97 -0.56 -5.04 15.00
CA MET A 97 -0.26 -4.07 16.07
C MET A 97 -0.43 -2.64 15.59
N GLU A 98 -0.03 -2.35 14.36
CA GLU A 98 -0.10 -1.04 13.71
C GLU A 98 -1.54 -0.56 13.51
N ASP A 99 -2.49 -1.51 13.47
CA ASP A 99 -3.90 -1.22 13.32
C ASP A 99 -4.60 -1.06 14.69
N ARG A 100 -3.93 -1.30 15.82
CA ARG A 100 -4.49 -1.03 17.17
C ARG A 100 -4.28 0.42 17.60
N PHE A 101 -4.79 0.78 18.77
CA PHE A 101 -4.40 2.04 19.42
C PHE A 101 -2.90 2.04 19.75
N PRO A 102 -2.20 3.17 19.55
CA PRO A 102 -0.76 3.27 19.80
C PRO A 102 -0.39 3.25 21.29
N SER A 103 -1.35 3.53 22.18
CA SER A 103 -1.16 3.52 23.63
C SER A 103 -2.48 3.38 24.39
N ALA A 104 -2.40 3.02 25.67
CA ALA A 104 -3.55 3.02 26.57
C ALA A 104 -4.20 4.41 26.72
N ASN A 105 -3.39 5.48 26.71
CA ASN A 105 -3.90 6.86 26.78
C ASN A 105 -4.74 7.19 25.54
N ALA A 106 -4.30 6.77 24.35
CA ALA A 106 -5.06 6.96 23.11
C ALA A 106 -6.40 6.20 23.15
N ALA A 107 -6.39 4.95 23.62
CA ALA A 107 -7.62 4.19 23.81
C ALA A 107 -8.56 4.86 24.82
N LEU A 108 -8.01 5.37 25.93
CA LEU A 108 -8.78 6.05 26.97
C LEU A 108 -9.39 7.37 26.50
N ALA A 109 -8.65 8.18 25.74
CA ALA A 109 -9.14 9.45 25.19
C ALA A 109 -10.35 9.24 24.28
N VAL A 110 -10.31 8.21 23.43
CA VAL A 110 -11.47 7.83 22.60
C VAL A 110 -12.64 7.33 23.44
N LEU A 111 -12.37 6.52 24.45
CA LEU A 111 -13.41 6.00 25.35
C LEU A 111 -14.12 7.12 26.13
N ARG A 112 -13.39 8.19 26.48
CA ARG A 112 -13.93 9.38 27.16
C ARG A 112 -14.60 10.38 26.22
N GLY A 113 -14.53 10.16 24.91
CA GLY A 113 -15.04 11.09 23.90
C GLY A 113 -14.19 12.36 23.73
N GLU A 114 -12.97 12.39 24.26
CA GLU A 114 -12.00 13.47 24.06
C GLU A 114 -11.43 13.44 22.64
N GLU A 115 -11.34 12.25 22.05
CA GLU A 115 -10.92 12.02 20.68
C GLU A 115 -11.87 11.06 19.95
N THR A 116 -11.78 10.99 18.61
CA THR A 116 -12.63 10.11 17.81
C THR A 116 -11.83 8.92 17.28
N LEU A 117 -12.52 7.79 17.04
CA LEU A 117 -11.90 6.64 16.37
C LEU A 117 -11.29 7.02 15.02
N ALA A 118 -11.83 8.02 14.31
CA ALA A 118 -11.30 8.50 13.04
C ALA A 118 -9.84 9.01 13.17
N THR A 119 -9.48 9.60 14.31
CA THR A 119 -8.10 10.03 14.62
C THR A 119 -7.11 8.86 14.54
N TYR A 120 -7.57 7.66 14.91
CA TYR A 120 -6.76 6.43 14.96
C TYR A 120 -7.12 5.40 13.88
N SER A 121 -8.19 5.63 13.12
CA SER A 121 -8.70 4.76 12.06
C SER A 121 -8.00 5.01 10.72
N THR A 122 -7.08 5.96 10.65
CA THR A 122 -6.24 6.15 9.48
C THR A 122 -4.92 5.45 9.73
N GLN A 123 -4.68 4.35 9.01
CA GLN A 123 -3.32 4.07 8.56
C GLN A 123 -2.88 5.32 7.79
N LYS A 124 -2.33 6.31 8.49
CA LYS A 124 -1.43 7.27 7.85
C LYS A 124 -0.20 6.45 7.54
N LEU A 125 -0.23 5.78 6.38
CA LEU A 125 0.92 5.09 5.84
C LEU A 125 2.07 6.08 5.96
N ARG A 126 3.09 5.74 6.74
CA ARG A 126 4.24 6.62 6.89
C ARG A 126 5.05 6.48 5.62
N GLN A 127 5.57 7.60 5.11
CA GLN A 127 6.48 7.57 3.96
C GLN A 127 7.57 6.51 4.24
N PRO A 128 7.79 5.54 3.33
CA PRO A 128 8.84 4.55 3.53
C PRO A 128 10.18 5.27 3.70
N LYS A 129 10.96 4.89 4.73
CA LYS A 129 12.20 5.55 5.16
C LYS A 129 13.27 5.71 4.06
N TYR A 130 13.09 5.04 2.92
CA TYR A 130 13.97 5.04 1.75
C TYR A 130 13.24 5.32 0.43
N SER A 131 12.05 5.93 0.47
CA SER A 131 11.34 6.28 -0.76
C SER A 131 12.00 7.49 -1.43
N PRO A 132 12.34 7.42 -2.73
CA PRO A 132 12.89 8.56 -3.46
C PRO A 132 11.80 9.61 -3.81
N ILE A 133 10.52 9.32 -3.53
CA ILE A 133 9.40 10.23 -3.77
C ILE A 133 9.51 11.42 -2.81
N SER A 134 9.51 12.65 -3.36
CA SER A 134 9.44 13.87 -2.55
C SER A 134 7.99 14.35 -2.52
N LEU A 135 7.41 14.43 -1.33
CA LEU A 135 6.07 14.98 -1.11
C LEU A 135 6.19 16.28 -0.32
N THR A 136 5.81 17.39 -0.94
CA THR A 136 5.74 18.70 -0.29
C THR A 136 4.28 19.07 -0.16
N ASN A 137 3.78 19.07 1.09
CA ASN A 137 2.45 19.53 1.43
C ASN A 137 2.59 20.93 2.05
N THR A 138 2.10 21.94 1.34
CA THR A 138 2.00 23.33 1.80
C THR A 138 0.51 23.66 1.89
N ASP A 139 0.09 24.55 2.80
CA ASP A 139 -1.34 24.86 2.99
C ASP A 139 -2.04 25.19 1.65
N GLY A 140 -2.87 24.25 1.17
CA GLY A 140 -3.61 24.34 -0.10
C GLY A 140 -2.92 23.74 -1.34
N ARG A 141 -1.68 23.27 -1.26
CA ARG A 141 -0.93 22.69 -2.39
C ARG A 141 -0.17 21.42 -2.02
N VAL A 142 -0.36 20.36 -2.80
CA VAL A 142 0.41 19.12 -2.72
C VAL A 142 1.23 18.93 -3.99
N ILE A 143 2.55 18.91 -3.82
CA ILE A 143 3.50 18.60 -4.90
C ILE A 143 4.07 17.20 -4.63
N VAL A 144 3.80 16.28 -5.56
CA VAL A 144 4.36 14.94 -5.57
C VAL A 144 5.38 14.85 -6.71
N ASP A 145 6.64 14.67 -6.34
CA ASP A 145 7.71 14.46 -7.30
C ASP A 145 8.16 13.00 -7.26
N ILE A 146 7.89 12.29 -8.35
CA ILE A 146 8.30 10.90 -8.56
C ILE A 146 9.55 10.95 -9.45
N PRO A 147 10.76 10.79 -8.89
CA PRO A 147 11.99 10.77 -9.67
C PRO A 147 12.05 9.54 -10.59
N PRO A 148 12.97 9.50 -11.57
CA PRO A 148 13.17 8.33 -12.41
C PRO A 148 13.53 7.12 -11.55
N VAL A 149 12.62 6.16 -11.52
CA VAL A 149 12.73 4.96 -10.68
C VAL A 149 13.42 3.86 -11.47
N TRP A 150 14.75 3.93 -11.54
CA TRP A 150 15.59 2.91 -12.17
C TRP A 150 15.87 1.77 -11.20
N LEU A 151 15.49 0.53 -11.55
CA LEU A 151 15.88 -0.70 -10.83
C LEU A 151 15.51 -0.76 -9.32
N SER A 152 14.67 0.15 -8.82
CA SER A 152 14.34 0.22 -7.37
C SER A 152 13.52 -0.99 -6.91
N SER A 153 12.62 -1.46 -7.76
CA SER A 153 11.74 -2.60 -7.50
C SER A 153 12.28 -3.86 -8.16
N ALA A 154 12.14 -5.02 -7.51
CA ALA A 154 12.51 -6.31 -8.10
C ALA A 154 11.84 -6.53 -9.48
N SER A 155 10.60 -6.06 -9.64
CA SER A 155 9.88 -6.08 -10.91
C SER A 155 10.60 -5.27 -11.99
N SER A 156 11.00 -4.04 -11.66
CA SER A 156 11.72 -3.17 -12.61
C SER A 156 13.06 -3.77 -13.04
N ARG A 157 13.76 -4.49 -12.14
CA ARG A 157 14.99 -5.23 -12.46
C ARG A 157 14.74 -6.37 -13.42
N LEU A 158 13.69 -7.17 -13.19
CA LEU A 158 13.31 -8.25 -14.10
C LEU A 158 12.90 -7.71 -15.47
N PHE A 159 12.12 -6.64 -15.53
CA PHE A 159 11.76 -5.98 -16.80
C PHE A 159 12.98 -5.39 -17.52
N ALA A 160 14.02 -4.97 -16.80
CA ALA A 160 15.27 -4.51 -17.39
C ALA A 160 16.06 -5.64 -18.07
N LEU A 161 16.00 -6.85 -17.51
CA LEU A 161 16.71 -8.01 -18.06
C LEU A 161 16.15 -8.45 -19.42
N ILE A 162 14.86 -8.27 -19.67
CA ILE A 162 14.22 -8.69 -20.93
C ILE A 162 14.88 -8.04 -22.16
N PRO A 163 14.97 -6.70 -22.29
CA PRO A 163 15.64 -6.09 -23.43
C PRO A 163 17.15 -6.37 -23.43
N LEU A 164 17.81 -6.49 -22.27
CA LEU A 164 19.23 -6.83 -22.17
C LEU A 164 19.52 -8.23 -22.75
N VAL A 165 18.75 -9.24 -22.36
CA VAL A 165 18.88 -10.62 -22.84
C VAL A 165 18.52 -10.70 -24.32
N TRP A 166 17.45 -10.05 -24.76
CA TRP A 166 17.03 -10.04 -26.16
C TRP A 166 18.11 -9.44 -27.08
N ASN A 167 18.59 -8.24 -26.75
CA ASN A 167 19.62 -7.56 -27.55
C ASN A 167 20.97 -8.28 -27.43
N GLY A 168 21.31 -8.84 -26.27
CA GLY A 168 22.51 -9.64 -26.08
C GLY A 168 22.50 -10.93 -26.92
N PHE A 169 21.37 -11.64 -26.96
CA PHE A 169 21.19 -12.82 -27.80
C PHE A 169 21.31 -12.47 -29.29
N LEU A 170 20.75 -11.34 -29.71
CA LEU A 170 20.84 -10.88 -31.10
C LEU A 170 22.26 -10.51 -31.50
N LEU A 171 23.01 -9.82 -30.62
CA LEU A 171 24.43 -9.52 -30.84
C LEU A 171 25.27 -10.78 -30.92
N LEU A 172 25.00 -11.77 -30.07
CA LEU A 172 25.67 -13.07 -30.12
C LEU A 172 25.40 -13.80 -31.45
N MET A 173 24.16 -13.81 -31.92
CA MET A 173 23.80 -14.40 -33.21
C MET A 173 24.50 -13.69 -34.38
N LEU A 174 24.50 -12.35 -34.39
CA LEU A 174 25.22 -11.58 -35.40
C LEU A 174 26.72 -11.87 -35.36
N TRP A 175 27.30 -11.99 -34.17
CA TRP A 175 28.72 -12.30 -34.01
C TRP A 175 29.06 -13.71 -34.52
N ILE A 176 28.25 -14.73 -34.21
CA ILE A 176 28.44 -16.10 -34.71
C ILE A 176 28.40 -16.14 -36.24
N VAL A 177 27.41 -15.49 -36.84
CA VAL A 177 27.24 -15.42 -38.30
C VAL A 177 28.40 -14.68 -38.97
N ALA A 178 28.88 -13.60 -38.35
CA ALA A 178 30.06 -12.89 -38.84
C ALA A 178 31.34 -13.73 -38.72
N ALA A 179 31.51 -14.48 -37.62
CA ALA A 179 32.67 -15.33 -37.37
C ALA A 179 32.71 -16.57 -38.27
N SER A 180 31.55 -17.12 -38.65
CA SER A 180 31.46 -18.28 -39.54
C SER A 180 31.68 -17.93 -41.03
N ALA A 181 31.93 -16.65 -41.35
CA ALA A 181 32.07 -16.13 -42.72
C ALA A 181 30.93 -16.58 -43.67
N SER A 182 29.75 -16.89 -43.10
CA SER A 182 28.62 -17.40 -43.86
C SER A 182 27.89 -16.24 -44.53
N ILE A 183 27.44 -16.46 -45.77
CA ILE A 183 26.62 -15.47 -46.47
C ILE A 183 25.25 -15.46 -45.80
N ILE A 184 24.85 -14.30 -45.26
CA ILE A 184 23.51 -14.09 -44.75
C ILE A 184 22.56 -14.10 -45.95
N THR A 185 21.70 -15.11 -46.02
CA THR A 185 20.64 -15.15 -47.02
C THR A 185 19.65 -14.01 -46.77
N LEU A 186 19.03 -13.50 -47.83
CA LEU A 186 18.16 -12.32 -47.76
C LEU A 186 17.02 -12.47 -46.73
N ASP A 187 16.44 -13.67 -46.67
CA ASP A 187 15.41 -14.08 -45.71
C ASP A 187 15.91 -14.07 -44.25
N ALA A 188 17.10 -14.60 -43.99
CA ALA A 188 17.72 -14.57 -42.67
C ALA A 188 18.07 -13.13 -42.25
N GLY A 189 18.53 -12.30 -43.19
CA GLY A 189 18.84 -10.89 -42.95
C GLY A 189 17.60 -10.07 -42.59
N ILE A 190 16.48 -10.28 -43.28
CA ILE A 190 15.19 -9.62 -42.96
C ILE A 190 14.70 -10.01 -41.56
N LEU A 191 14.79 -11.30 -41.21
CA LEU A 191 14.42 -11.78 -39.86
C LEU A 191 15.32 -11.15 -38.78
N LEU A 192 16.64 -11.19 -38.95
CA LEU A 192 17.61 -10.57 -38.02
C LEU A 192 17.37 -9.07 -37.87
N GLY A 193 17.12 -8.36 -38.97
CA GLY A 193 16.79 -6.93 -38.96
C GLY A 193 15.49 -6.64 -38.20
N GLY A 194 14.44 -7.41 -38.45
CA GLY A 194 13.16 -7.30 -37.74
C GLY A 194 13.28 -7.54 -36.24
N PHE A 195 14.00 -8.60 -35.84
CA PHE A 195 14.29 -8.89 -34.43
C PHE A 195 15.12 -7.78 -33.77
N GLY A 196 16.04 -7.15 -34.52
CA GLY A 196 16.85 -6.01 -34.08
C GLY A 196 16.00 -4.78 -33.81
N LEU A 197 15.08 -4.45 -34.72
CA LEU A 197 14.15 -3.33 -34.55
C LEU A 197 13.24 -3.52 -33.33
N ILE A 198 12.72 -4.74 -33.12
CA ILE A 198 11.94 -5.09 -31.93
C ILE A 198 12.78 -4.93 -30.66
N GLY A 199 14.02 -5.41 -30.68
CA GLY A 199 14.96 -5.29 -29.55
C GLY A 199 15.26 -3.84 -29.17
N LEU A 200 15.49 -2.99 -30.17
CA LEU A 200 15.71 -1.55 -29.99
C LEU A 200 14.45 -0.84 -29.48
N TRP A 201 13.27 -1.18 -30.02
CA TRP A 201 12.00 -0.63 -29.55
C TRP A 201 11.70 -1.02 -28.09
N MET A 202 11.97 -2.27 -27.71
CA MET A 202 11.82 -2.73 -26.32
C MET A 202 12.80 -2.04 -25.37
N LEU A 203 14.06 -1.88 -25.78
CA LEU A 203 15.05 -1.15 -24.98
C LEU A 203 14.65 0.32 -24.82
N GLY A 204 14.23 0.98 -25.91
CA GLY A 204 13.77 2.37 -25.90
C GLY A 204 12.56 2.59 -25.01
N THR A 205 11.55 1.73 -25.08
CA THR A 205 10.36 1.81 -24.22
C THR A 205 10.68 1.56 -22.75
N PHE A 206 11.59 0.62 -22.44
CA PHE A 206 12.09 0.40 -21.08
C PHE A 206 12.82 1.64 -20.55
N LEU A 207 13.81 2.16 -21.30
CA LEU A 207 14.58 3.35 -20.93
C LEU A 207 13.67 4.56 -20.72
N PHE A 208 12.72 4.77 -21.64
CA PHE A 208 11.75 5.85 -21.55
C PHE A 208 10.88 5.75 -20.29
N SER A 209 10.39 4.56 -19.99
CA SER A 209 9.54 4.32 -18.82
C SER A 209 10.33 4.45 -17.51
N ALA A 210 11.55 3.90 -17.44
CA ALA A 210 12.39 3.89 -16.25
C ALA A 210 13.04 5.26 -15.95
N ALA A 211 13.40 6.02 -16.98
CA ALA A 211 14.05 7.34 -16.83
C ALA A 211 13.05 8.52 -16.87
N SER A 212 11.74 8.25 -16.86
CA SER A 212 10.74 9.31 -16.79
C SER A 212 10.56 9.82 -15.36
N ARG A 213 10.65 11.15 -15.17
CA ARG A 213 10.27 11.83 -13.94
C ARG A 213 8.83 12.32 -14.08
N THR A 214 8.01 12.06 -13.08
CA THR A 214 6.62 12.53 -13.05
C THR A 214 6.44 13.50 -11.89
N ARG A 215 6.08 14.74 -12.21
CA ARG A 215 5.73 15.76 -11.22
C ARG A 215 4.23 16.00 -11.28
N LEU A 216 3.57 15.73 -10.16
CA LEU A 216 2.15 15.97 -9.97
C LEU A 216 2.02 17.14 -8.98
N GLU A 217 1.34 18.19 -9.40
CA GLU A 217 1.04 19.36 -8.58
C GLU A 217 -0.48 19.48 -8.50
N LEU A 218 -0.98 19.45 -7.27
CA LEU A 218 -2.39 19.58 -6.92
C LEU A 218 -2.54 20.84 -6.10
N ASP A 219 -3.21 21.83 -6.64
CA ASP A 219 -3.66 23.03 -5.96
C ASP A 219 -5.19 22.92 -5.72
N CYS A 220 -5.77 23.82 -4.92
CA CYS A 220 -7.21 23.82 -4.66
C CYS A 220 -8.04 23.91 -5.94
N ASP A 221 -7.58 24.72 -6.91
CA ASP A 221 -8.30 24.96 -8.16
C ASP A 221 -7.67 24.25 -9.37
N ASN A 222 -6.36 23.95 -9.29
CA ASN A 222 -5.57 23.55 -10.45
C ASN A 222 -4.86 22.21 -10.24
N PHE A 223 -5.00 21.35 -11.22
CA PHE A 223 -4.25 20.12 -11.41
C PHE A 223 -3.19 20.33 -12.49
N GLN A 224 -1.93 20.02 -12.19
CA GLN A 224 -0.86 19.96 -13.18
C GLN A 224 -0.11 18.63 -13.09
N LEU A 225 -0.08 17.90 -14.19
CA LEU A 225 0.74 16.71 -14.36
C LEU A 225 1.81 16.99 -15.41
N GLN A 226 3.06 16.99 -14.99
CA GLN A 226 4.23 17.18 -15.86
C GLN A 226 5.05 15.90 -15.93
N ARG A 227 5.50 15.55 -17.12
CA ARG A 227 6.39 14.41 -17.35
C ARG A 227 7.64 14.86 -18.08
N TRP A 228 8.76 14.46 -17.51
CA TRP A 228 10.08 14.82 -17.98
C TRP A 228 10.84 13.57 -18.36
N PHE A 229 11.57 13.63 -19.46
CA PHE A 229 12.52 12.60 -19.89
C PHE A 229 13.83 13.29 -20.24
N LEU A 230 14.94 12.90 -19.59
CA LEU A 230 16.27 13.50 -19.78
C LEU A 230 16.27 15.05 -19.76
N GLY A 231 15.50 15.67 -18.87
CA GLY A 231 15.41 17.12 -18.75
C GLY A 231 14.52 17.82 -19.79
N MET A 232 13.87 17.09 -20.70
CA MET A 232 12.86 17.62 -21.62
C MET A 232 11.45 17.29 -21.12
N CYS A 233 10.59 18.31 -21.00
CA CYS A 233 9.17 18.13 -20.68
C CYS A 233 8.41 17.71 -21.94
N TYR A 234 8.01 16.44 -22.03
CA TYR A 234 7.32 15.92 -23.21
C TYR A 234 5.79 15.95 -23.06
N GLN A 235 5.29 15.99 -21.83
CA GLN A 235 3.86 16.00 -21.56
C GLN A 235 3.56 16.91 -20.36
N LYS A 236 2.76 17.95 -20.61
CA LYS A 236 2.18 18.81 -19.59
C LYS A 236 0.67 18.79 -19.74
N VAL A 237 -0.02 18.33 -18.70
CA VAL A 237 -1.47 18.33 -18.61
C VAL A 237 -1.85 19.30 -17.51
N GLN A 238 -2.72 20.24 -17.81
CA GLN A 238 -3.27 21.19 -16.85
C GLN A 238 -4.79 21.11 -16.91
N ALA A 239 -5.42 20.89 -15.77
CA ALA A 239 -6.86 20.80 -15.63
C ALA A 239 -7.31 21.42 -14.30
N ARG A 240 -8.61 21.44 -14.03
CA ARG A 240 -9.11 21.84 -12.71
C ARG A 240 -9.13 20.65 -11.76
N THR A 241 -8.83 20.87 -10.49
CA THR A 241 -8.86 19.81 -9.47
C THR A 241 -10.28 19.22 -9.32
N GLU A 242 -11.31 20.02 -9.57
CA GLU A 242 -12.73 19.60 -9.60
C GLU A 242 -13.04 18.56 -10.69
N ASP A 243 -12.27 18.54 -11.79
CA ASP A 243 -12.49 17.62 -12.90
C ASP A 243 -11.97 16.20 -12.62
N ILE A 244 -11.26 16.03 -11.49
CA ILE A 244 -10.77 14.74 -11.00
C ILE A 244 -11.94 13.96 -10.41
N SER A 245 -12.50 13.08 -11.24
CA SER A 245 -13.56 12.17 -10.84
C SER A 245 -13.08 11.06 -9.91
N GLU A 246 -11.85 10.56 -10.11
CA GLU A 246 -11.38 9.34 -9.48
C GLU A 246 -9.85 9.18 -9.55
N LEU A 247 -9.24 8.73 -8.44
CA LEU A 247 -7.87 8.23 -8.37
C LEU A 247 -7.91 6.78 -7.87
N LYS A 248 -7.46 5.82 -8.68
CA LYS A 248 -7.43 4.40 -8.32
C LYS A 248 -6.17 3.72 -8.79
N LEU A 249 -5.75 2.67 -8.08
CA LEU A 249 -4.77 1.71 -8.57
C LEU A 249 -5.45 0.72 -9.51
N ARG A 250 -4.96 0.60 -10.75
CA ARG A 250 -5.47 -0.39 -11.72
C ARG A 250 -4.36 -1.34 -12.16
N GLY A 251 -4.66 -2.63 -12.17
CA GLY A 251 -3.75 -3.64 -12.72
C GLY A 251 -3.58 -3.51 -14.24
N ILE A 252 -2.36 -3.64 -14.75
CA ILE A 252 -2.06 -3.65 -16.20
C ILE A 252 -2.28 -5.05 -16.83
N GLY A 253 -2.97 -5.96 -16.14
CA GLY A 253 -3.20 -7.34 -16.63
C GLY A 253 -1.99 -8.27 -16.53
N LEU A 254 -0.81 -7.75 -16.20
CA LEU A 254 0.38 -8.53 -15.87
C LEU A 254 0.36 -8.88 -14.38
N LYS A 255 0.60 -10.16 -14.04
CA LYS A 255 0.72 -10.64 -12.66
C LYS A 255 2.15 -11.06 -12.41
N MET A 256 2.72 -10.60 -11.30
CA MET A 256 4.05 -10.99 -10.85
C MET A 256 3.93 -11.58 -9.44
N ASN A 257 4.37 -12.82 -9.27
CA ASN A 257 4.24 -13.56 -8.00
C ASN A 257 2.80 -13.52 -7.40
N LYS A 258 1.79 -13.82 -8.23
CA LYS A 258 0.34 -13.79 -7.92
C LYS A 258 -0.27 -12.40 -7.68
N ASN A 259 0.53 -11.34 -7.51
CA ASN A 259 0.06 -9.97 -7.34
C ASN A 259 0.00 -9.23 -8.70
N PRO A 260 -1.11 -8.53 -9.00
CA PRO A 260 -1.21 -7.75 -10.23
C PRO A 260 -0.28 -6.53 -10.18
N ILE A 261 0.44 -6.24 -11.27
CA ILE A 261 1.20 -5.00 -11.38
C ILE A 261 0.22 -3.84 -11.52
N THR A 262 0.14 -3.00 -10.50
CA THR A 262 -0.77 -1.85 -10.41
C THR A 262 -0.11 -0.55 -10.91
N VAL A 263 -0.90 0.35 -11.48
CA VAL A 263 -0.51 1.73 -11.82
C VAL A 263 -1.52 2.70 -11.27
N PHE A 264 -1.10 3.92 -10.95
CA PHE A 264 -2.05 4.99 -10.68
C PHE A 264 -2.80 5.32 -11.97
N MET A 265 -4.13 5.23 -11.90
CA MET A 265 -5.03 5.81 -12.88
C MET A 265 -5.72 7.00 -12.24
N LEU A 266 -5.39 8.18 -12.74
CA LEU A 266 -6.15 9.39 -12.49
C LEU A 266 -7.13 9.59 -13.65
N ARG A 267 -8.41 9.74 -13.34
CA ARG A 267 -9.45 10.03 -14.33
C ARG A 267 -9.93 11.47 -14.19
N GLU A 268 -9.66 12.24 -15.24
CA GLU A 268 -10.12 13.61 -15.41
C GLU A 268 -11.22 13.60 -16.48
N ARG A 269 -12.50 13.76 -16.10
CA ARG A 269 -13.67 13.61 -16.99
C ARG A 269 -13.61 12.35 -17.88
N MET A 270 -13.13 12.50 -19.12
CA MET A 270 -12.98 11.46 -20.15
C MET A 270 -11.52 11.04 -20.42
N ARG A 271 -10.53 11.77 -19.89
CA ARG A 271 -9.09 11.49 -20.05
C ARG A 271 -8.57 10.62 -18.90
N LYS A 272 -7.68 9.69 -19.23
CA LYS A 272 -7.06 8.75 -18.28
C LYS A 272 -5.56 8.96 -18.26
N HIS A 273 -5.02 9.29 -17.10
CA HIS A 273 -3.60 9.50 -16.89
C HIS A 273 -3.03 8.35 -16.06
N ARG A 274 -2.08 7.61 -16.65
CA ARG A 274 -1.42 6.45 -15.99
C ARG A 274 0.00 6.80 -15.56
N PHE A 275 0.34 6.64 -14.28
CA PHE A 275 1.68 6.93 -13.78
C PHE A 275 2.11 5.99 -12.63
N GLY A 276 3.38 6.06 -12.23
CA GLY A 276 3.92 5.31 -11.08
C GLY A 276 4.05 3.80 -11.28
N SER A 277 4.29 3.34 -12.52
CA SER A 277 4.31 1.91 -12.85
C SER A 277 5.39 1.10 -12.14
N PHE A 278 6.51 1.72 -11.80
CA PHE A 278 7.65 1.07 -11.14
C PHE A 278 7.76 1.38 -9.65
N LEU A 279 6.77 2.05 -9.06
CA LEU A 279 6.71 2.25 -7.61
C LEU A 279 6.50 0.92 -6.88
N MET A 280 7.05 0.81 -5.68
CA MET A 280 6.81 -0.32 -4.79
C MET A 280 5.36 -0.30 -4.29
N GLU A 281 4.80 -1.45 -3.87
CA GLU A 281 3.38 -1.51 -3.48
C GLU A 281 3.08 -0.66 -2.24
N ASN A 282 3.99 -0.68 -1.25
CA ASN A 282 3.91 0.18 -0.08
C ASN A 282 3.98 1.69 -0.41
N GLU A 283 4.80 2.08 -1.40
CA GLU A 283 4.88 3.46 -1.90
C GLU A 283 3.58 3.87 -2.60
N LYS A 284 2.96 2.94 -3.36
CA LYS A 284 1.69 3.19 -4.04
C LYS A 284 0.54 3.34 -3.05
N GLU A 285 0.44 2.44 -2.09
CA GLU A 285 -0.58 2.51 -1.05
C GLU A 285 -0.44 3.80 -0.22
N TRP A 286 0.80 4.14 0.16
CA TRP A 286 1.09 5.38 0.86
C TRP A 286 0.69 6.61 0.05
N LEU A 287 1.16 6.71 -1.19
CA LEU A 287 0.90 7.86 -2.04
C LEU A 287 -0.59 7.97 -2.40
N LEU A 288 -1.29 6.84 -2.56
CA LEU A 288 -2.74 6.82 -2.75
C LEU A 288 -3.46 7.41 -1.54
N SER A 289 -3.05 7.03 -0.32
CA SER A 289 -3.66 7.53 0.91
C SER A 289 -3.46 9.04 1.07
N GLU A 290 -2.26 9.55 0.78
CA GLU A 290 -1.92 10.97 0.95
C GLU A 290 -2.66 11.85 -0.08
N ILE A 291 -2.71 11.43 -1.34
CA ILE A 291 -3.44 12.18 -2.39
C ILE A 291 -4.95 12.13 -2.12
N THR A 292 -5.49 10.99 -1.70
CA THR A 292 -6.93 10.86 -1.39
C THR A 292 -7.31 11.73 -0.20
N ALA A 293 -6.50 11.73 0.87
CA ALA A 293 -6.73 12.59 2.03
C ALA A 293 -6.69 14.09 1.66
N PHE A 294 -5.82 14.50 0.74
CA PHE A 294 -5.82 15.87 0.22
C PHE A 294 -7.11 16.19 -0.56
N LEU A 295 -7.55 15.29 -1.44
CA LEU A 295 -8.78 15.48 -2.21
C LEU A 295 -10.05 15.49 -1.34
N GLU A 296 -10.06 14.79 -0.21
CA GLU A 296 -11.19 14.78 0.74
C GLU A 296 -11.25 16.03 1.63
N LYS A 297 -10.10 16.64 1.94
CA LYS A 297 -10.03 17.90 2.71
C LYS A 297 -10.50 19.12 1.90
N GLN A 298 -10.52 19.02 0.58
CA GLN A 298 -11.06 20.05 -0.30
C GLN A 298 -12.59 20.08 -0.16
N PRO A 299 -13.23 21.25 -0.03
CA PRO A 299 -14.69 21.34 0.04
C PRO A 299 -15.28 20.86 -1.29
N ARG A 300 -15.66 19.59 -1.37
CA ARG A 300 -16.48 19.05 -2.48
C ARG A 300 -17.83 19.78 -2.45
N LYS A 301 -18.00 20.82 -3.26
CA LYS A 301 -19.34 21.27 -3.64
C LYS A 301 -20.00 20.13 -4.42
N ALA A 302 -21.05 19.58 -3.84
CA ALA A 302 -21.86 18.53 -4.42
C ALA A 302 -22.27 18.83 -5.86
N ALA A 303 -21.99 17.90 -6.78
CA ALA A 303 -22.74 17.60 -8.01
C ALA A 303 -21.98 16.49 -8.78
N ALA A 304 -22.56 15.43 -9.32
CA ALA A 304 -23.95 15.04 -9.44
C ALA A 304 -24.03 13.51 -9.51
N THR A 305 -24.87 12.92 -8.66
CA THR A 305 -25.50 11.62 -8.91
C THR A 305 -26.44 11.81 -10.10
N PRO A 306 -26.35 11.04 -11.20
CA PRO A 306 -27.48 10.93 -12.11
C PRO A 306 -28.54 10.08 -11.39
N SER A 307 -29.55 10.77 -10.88
CA SER A 307 -30.84 10.25 -10.46
C SER A 307 -31.33 9.18 -11.44
N LEU A 308 -31.70 8.01 -10.92
CA LEU A 308 -32.59 7.09 -11.63
C LEU A 308 -33.83 7.88 -12.07
N ALA A 309 -34.13 7.85 -13.36
CA ALA A 309 -35.45 8.13 -13.87
C ALA A 309 -35.89 6.89 -14.68
N SER A 310 -36.87 6.19 -14.12
CA SER A 310 -37.72 5.22 -14.83
C SER A 310 -38.36 5.87 -16.06
N PRO A 311 -38.67 5.07 -17.08
CA PRO A 311 -39.93 5.26 -17.78
C PRO A 311 -40.83 4.03 -17.61
N ARG A 312 -42.12 4.35 -17.50
CA ARG A 312 -43.28 3.47 -17.68
C ARG A 312 -43.33 2.92 -19.11
#